data_AF-A0A319BVF7-F1
#
_entry.id   AF-A0A319BVF7-F1
#
_cell.length_a   1.000
_cell.length_b   1.000
_cell.length_c   1.000
_cell.angle_alpha   90.00
_cell.angle_beta   90.00
_cell.angle_gamma   90.00
#
_symmetry.space_group_name_H-M   'P 1'
#
loop_
_entity.id
_entity.type
_entity.pdbx_description
1 polymer ?
#
loop_
_entity_poly.entity_id
_entity_poly.type
_entity_poly.pdbx_seq_one_letter_code
_entity_poly.pdbx_strand_id
1 'polypeptide(L)'
;RLLKHSTSISVDPPSLLIQRLLFELSDNGEEQLVRNAGYGYASGFLYSTGKQLMTNTPARNHEREVNPLTSQRRDMETQSDLPEMTTEEKEREAERLFVLSEQFHENGVMQVENPVAVAIRGDRLEDI
;
A
#
# COMPACT_ATOMS: atom_id res chain seq x y z
N ARG A 1 -17.22 5.54 -10.19
CA ARG A 1 -18.36 5.11 -9.32
C ARG A 1 -18.35 3.60 -9.09
N LEU A 2 -18.13 2.78 -10.12
CA LEU A 2 -18.03 1.31 -10.02
C LEU A 2 -17.02 0.82 -8.95
N LEU A 3 -15.80 1.39 -8.94
CA LEU A 3 -14.76 1.07 -7.97
C LEU A 3 -15.19 1.23 -6.50
N LYS A 4 -16.04 2.22 -6.19
CA LYS A 4 -16.54 2.42 -4.82
C LYS A 4 -17.48 1.30 -4.37
N HIS A 5 -18.22 0.71 -5.30
CA HIS A 5 -19.08 -0.45 -5.03
C HIS A 5 -18.29 -1.76 -5.02
N SER A 6 -17.09 -1.80 -5.61
CA SER A 6 -16.20 -2.96 -5.57
C SER A 6 -15.66 -3.25 -4.17
N THR A 7 -15.58 -2.24 -3.31
CA THR A 7 -15.02 -2.32 -1.93
C THR A 7 -16.09 -2.14 -0.86
N SER A 8 -17.38 -2.24 -1.20
CA SER A 8 -18.42 -2.22 -0.17
C SER A 8 -18.25 -3.44 0.74
N ILE A 9 -18.21 -3.21 2.05
CA ILE A 9 -18.00 -4.26 3.06
C ILE A 9 -19.15 -5.28 3.12
N SER A 10 -20.32 -4.95 2.55
CA SER A 10 -21.34 -5.95 2.28
C SER A 10 -20.78 -6.94 1.25
N VAL A 11 -20.56 -8.18 1.72
CA VAL A 11 -20.19 -9.33 0.90
C VAL A 11 -21.41 -9.75 0.07
N ASP A 12 -21.78 -8.90 -0.87
CA ASP A 12 -22.81 -9.16 -1.83
C ASP A 12 -22.16 -9.73 -3.11
N PRO A 13 -22.80 -10.73 -3.77
CA PRO A 13 -22.40 -11.23 -5.10
C PRO A 13 -21.93 -10.16 -6.12
N PRO A 14 -22.56 -8.97 -6.21
CA PRO A 14 -22.11 -7.89 -7.10
C PRO A 14 -20.66 -7.43 -6.91
N SER A 15 -20.12 -7.39 -5.68
CA SER A 15 -18.75 -6.90 -5.44
C SER A 15 -17.72 -7.78 -6.15
N LEU A 16 -17.86 -9.10 -5.99
CA LEU A 16 -17.02 -10.11 -6.64
C LEU A 16 -17.21 -10.12 -8.17
N LEU A 17 -18.44 -9.93 -8.65
CA LEU A 17 -18.74 -9.82 -10.08
C LEU A 17 -18.09 -8.58 -10.71
N ILE A 18 -18.12 -7.44 -10.02
CA ILE A 18 -17.45 -6.21 -10.46
C ILE A 18 -15.94 -6.42 -10.53
N GLN A 19 -15.33 -7.01 -9.50
CA GLN A 19 -13.90 -7.30 -9.50
C GLN A 19 -13.51 -8.26 -10.64
N ARG A 20 -14.32 -9.28 -10.89
CA ARG A 20 -14.10 -10.23 -11.98
C ARG A 20 -14.25 -9.58 -13.36
N LEU A 21 -15.24 -8.71 -13.53
CA LEU A 21 -15.40 -7.91 -14.75
C LEU A 21 -14.18 -6.99 -14.97
N LEU A 22 -13.70 -6.31 -13.93
CA LEU A 22 -12.50 -5.47 -14.02
C LEU A 22 -11.25 -6.26 -14.39
N PHE A 23 -11.13 -7.49 -13.89
CA PHE A 23 -10.04 -8.40 -14.26
C PHE A 23 -10.12 -8.83 -15.73
N GLU A 24 -11.31 -9.16 -16.22
CA GLU A 24 -11.52 -9.54 -17.61
C GLU A 24 -11.27 -8.37 -18.57
N LEU A 25 -11.68 -7.15 -18.20
CA LEU A 25 -11.34 -5.92 -18.92
C LEU A 25 -9.84 -5.57 -18.90
N SER A 26 -9.07 -6.19 -17.99
CA SER A 26 -7.63 -5.99 -17.86
C SER A 26 -6.83 -7.14 -18.51
N ASP A 27 -7.39 -7.78 -19.54
CA ASP A 27 -6.81 -8.93 -20.26
C ASP A 27 -6.43 -10.11 -19.36
N ASN A 28 -7.13 -10.28 -18.23
CA ASN A 28 -6.79 -11.27 -17.19
C ASN A 28 -5.34 -11.13 -16.64
N GLY A 29 -4.74 -9.94 -16.79
CA GLY A 29 -3.42 -9.60 -16.30
C GLY A 29 -3.48 -8.96 -14.93
N GLU A 30 -2.75 -9.52 -13.96
CA GLU A 30 -2.67 -8.99 -12.60
C GLU A 30 -2.06 -7.57 -12.61
N GLU A 31 -0.97 -7.37 -13.35
CA GLU A 31 -0.31 -6.06 -13.46
C GLU A 31 -1.19 -5.02 -14.14
N GLN A 32 -1.97 -5.44 -15.14
CA GLN A 32 -2.88 -4.56 -15.86
C GLN A 32 -4.06 -4.16 -14.96
N LEU A 33 -4.58 -5.10 -14.18
CA LEU A 33 -5.62 -4.81 -13.19
C LEU A 33 -5.12 -3.79 -12.16
N VAL A 34 -3.92 -3.98 -11.60
CA VAL A 34 -3.34 -3.02 -10.65
C VAL A 34 -3.09 -1.66 -11.29
N ARG A 35 -2.62 -1.62 -12.55
CA ARG A 35 -2.40 -0.37 -13.29
C ARG A 35 -3.69 0.40 -13.55
N ASN A 36 -4.78 -0.31 -13.87
CA ASN A 36 -6.05 0.30 -14.28
C ASN A 36 -6.99 0.60 -13.11
N ALA A 37 -7.06 -0.30 -12.11
CA ALA A 37 -7.96 -0.20 -10.97
C ALA A 37 -7.26 0.28 -9.69
N GLY A 38 -5.94 0.10 -9.57
CA GLY A 38 -5.17 0.39 -8.36
C GLY A 38 -4.99 -0.82 -7.44
N TYR A 39 -3.84 -0.90 -6.76
CA TYR A 39 -3.52 -2.04 -5.89
C TYR A 39 -4.48 -2.15 -4.69
N GLY A 40 -4.90 -1.03 -4.11
CA GLY A 40 -5.86 -1.03 -3.00
C GLY A 40 -7.17 -1.73 -3.36
N TYR A 41 -7.66 -1.54 -4.58
CA TYR A 41 -8.89 -2.16 -5.09
C TYR A 41 -8.67 -3.60 -5.55
N ALA A 42 -7.49 -3.92 -6.10
CA ALA A 42 -7.17 -5.26 -6.62
C ALA A 42 -6.71 -6.24 -5.53
N SER A 43 -6.14 -5.76 -4.42
CA SER A 43 -5.49 -6.59 -3.40
C SER A 43 -6.39 -7.68 -2.83
N GLY A 44 -7.64 -7.36 -2.49
CA GLY A 44 -8.60 -8.36 -1.99
C GLY A 44 -8.94 -9.44 -3.02
N PHE A 45 -9.14 -9.03 -4.28
CA PHE A 45 -9.39 -9.96 -5.39
C PHE A 45 -8.20 -10.88 -5.66
N LEU A 46 -7.00 -10.29 -5.76
CA LEU A 46 -5.73 -10.96 -5.98
C LEU A 46 -5.41 -11.95 -4.86
N TYR A 47 -5.65 -11.55 -3.60
CA TYR A 47 -5.50 -12.44 -2.45
C TYR A 47 -6.45 -13.63 -2.54
N SER A 48 -7.74 -13.39 -2.81
CA SER A 48 -8.75 -14.47 -2.93
C SER A 48 -8.48 -15.45 -4.07
N THR A 49 -7.79 -15.00 -5.12
CA THR A 49 -7.44 -15.80 -6.29
C THR A 49 -6.03 -16.41 -6.20
N GLY A 50 -5.30 -16.17 -5.11
CA GLY A 50 -3.94 -16.69 -4.90
C GLY A 50 -2.87 -16.06 -5.79
N LYS A 51 -3.18 -14.91 -6.38
CA LYS A 51 -2.40 -14.20 -7.40
C LYS A 51 -1.74 -12.97 -6.79
N GLN A 52 -0.73 -13.20 -5.94
CA GLN A 52 -0.12 -12.12 -5.17
C GLN A 52 0.98 -11.43 -5.99
N LEU A 53 0.75 -10.16 -6.35
CA LEU A 53 1.75 -9.33 -7.01
C LEU A 53 2.76 -8.81 -5.99
N MET A 54 4.02 -9.18 -6.18
CA MET A 54 5.17 -8.50 -5.57
C MET A 54 5.40 -7.22 -6.38
N THR A 55 5.22 -6.04 -5.79
CA THR A 55 5.26 -4.76 -6.49
C THR A 55 6.69 -4.32 -6.83
N ASN A 56 7.43 -5.10 -7.61
CA ASN A 56 8.66 -4.62 -8.25
C ASN A 56 8.29 -4.00 -9.61
N THR A 57 7.55 -2.90 -9.61
CA THR A 57 7.30 -2.14 -10.84
C THR A 57 8.56 -1.33 -11.17
N PRO A 58 9.24 -1.57 -12.31
CA PRO A 58 10.41 -0.81 -12.68
C PRO A 58 10.02 0.64 -12.97
N ALA A 59 10.69 1.57 -12.28
CA ALA A 59 10.54 3.01 -12.43
C ALA A 59 10.71 3.43 -13.90
N ARG A 60 9.60 3.71 -14.57
CA ARG A 60 9.59 4.38 -15.89
C ARG A 60 8.72 5.62 -15.76
N ASN A 61 9.37 6.79 -15.88
CA ASN A 61 8.80 8.15 -15.87
C ASN A 61 7.95 8.51 -14.63
N HIS A 62 8.60 9.19 -13.66
CA HIS A 62 7.99 9.66 -12.41
C HIS A 62 6.82 10.64 -12.59
N GLU A 63 6.69 11.32 -13.74
CA GLU A 63 5.65 12.35 -13.94
C GLU A 63 4.24 11.79 -14.21
N ARG A 64 4.12 10.52 -14.64
CA ARG A 64 2.83 9.83 -14.82
C ARG A 64 2.76 8.53 -14.03
N GLU A 65 3.54 8.45 -12.96
CA GLU A 65 3.58 7.29 -12.09
C GLU A 65 2.35 7.29 -11.18
N VAL A 66 1.65 6.16 -11.15
CA VAL A 66 0.55 5.92 -10.21
C VAL A 66 1.17 5.40 -8.92
N ASN A 67 0.92 6.09 -7.81
CA ASN A 67 1.35 5.65 -6.49
C ASN A 67 0.67 4.30 -6.18
N PRO A 68 1.42 3.23 -5.91
CA PRO A 68 0.85 1.92 -5.67
C PRO A 68 -0.01 1.87 -4.39
N LEU A 69 0.26 2.73 -3.40
CA LEU A 69 -0.46 2.75 -2.13
C LEU A 69 -1.80 3.51 -2.24
N THR A 70 -1.77 4.72 -2.80
CA THR A 70 -2.97 5.57 -2.92
C THR A 70 -3.76 5.31 -4.19
N SER A 71 -3.14 4.64 -5.17
CA SER A 71 -3.66 4.46 -6.53
C SER A 71 -3.98 5.78 -7.25
N GLN A 72 -3.41 6.89 -6.78
CA GLN A 72 -3.50 8.21 -7.42
C GLN A 72 -2.26 8.45 -8.28
N ARG A 73 -2.40 9.27 -9.31
CA ARG A 73 -1.22 9.72 -10.06
C ARG A 73 -0.43 10.72 -9.22
N ARG A 74 0.89 10.60 -9.15
CA ARG A 74 1.75 11.50 -8.35
C ARG A 74 1.52 12.98 -8.64
N ASP A 75 1.23 13.35 -9.90
CA ASP A 75 0.97 14.74 -10.31
C ASP A 75 -0.39 15.27 -9.83
N MET A 76 -1.31 14.37 -9.46
CA MET A 76 -2.66 14.70 -9.00
C MET A 76 -2.87 14.41 -7.52
N GLU A 77 -1.84 13.93 -6.81
CA GLU A 77 -1.93 13.70 -5.37
C GLU A 77 -2.07 15.04 -4.64
N THR A 78 -3.12 15.14 -3.84
CA THR A 78 -3.29 16.28 -2.93
C THR A 78 -2.14 16.28 -1.94
N GLN A 79 -1.31 17.33 -1.97
CA GLN A 79 -0.35 17.56 -0.90
C GLN A 79 -1.14 17.74 0.41
N SER A 80 -0.77 16.97 1.42
CA SER A 80 -1.40 17.08 2.73
C SER A 80 -1.09 18.43 3.34
N ASP A 81 -2.11 19.27 3.51
CA ASP A 81 -2.04 20.53 4.28
C ASP A 81 -2.25 20.25 5.79
N LEU A 82 -1.65 19.15 6.26
CA LEU A 82 -1.70 18.78 7.68
C LEU A 82 -0.69 19.64 8.43
N PRO A 83 -1.06 20.20 9.59
CA PRO A 83 -0.12 20.93 10.42
C PRO A 83 1.04 20.03 10.83
N GLU A 84 2.24 20.60 10.95
CA GLU A 84 3.39 19.84 11.41
C GLU A 84 3.16 19.31 12.82
N MET A 85 3.41 18.01 13.04
CA MET A 85 3.25 17.39 14.35
C MET A 85 4.21 18.03 15.37
N THR A 86 3.71 18.23 16.59
CA THR A 86 4.54 18.68 17.72
C THR A 86 5.55 17.59 18.13
N THR A 87 6.59 17.96 18.89
CA THR A 87 7.61 17.00 19.34
C THR A 87 7.02 15.88 20.20
N GLU A 88 6.14 16.22 21.14
CA GLU A 88 5.40 15.25 21.97
C GLU A 88 4.55 14.28 21.12
N GLU A 89 3.91 14.80 20.06
CA GLU A 89 3.09 13.96 19.18
C GLU A 89 3.94 13.05 18.29
N LYS A 90 5.10 13.54 17.83
CA LYS A 90 6.11 12.74 17.12
C LYS A 90 6.63 11.60 18.01
N GLU A 91 6.91 11.85 19.29
CA GLU A 91 7.35 10.83 20.24
C GLU A 91 6.29 9.75 20.47
N ARG A 92 5.02 10.14 20.67
CA ARG A 92 3.92 9.18 20.84
C ARG A 92 3.68 8.33 19.59
N GLU A 93 3.79 8.91 18.40
CA GLU A 93 3.66 8.15 17.15
C GLU A 93 4.86 7.22 16.94
N ALA A 94 6.06 7.63 17.32
CA ALA A 94 7.25 6.78 17.30
C ALA A 94 7.09 5.55 18.21
N GLU A 95 6.51 5.70 19.41
CA GLU A 95 6.20 4.56 20.30
C GLU A 95 5.20 3.59 19.68
N ARG A 96 4.13 4.11 19.05
CA ARG A 96 3.13 3.28 18.35
C ARG A 96 3.77 2.48 17.22
N LEU A 97 4.58 3.14 16.40
CA LEU A 97 5.28 2.51 15.29
C LEU A 97 6.30 1.47 15.78
N PHE A 98 6.97 1.74 16.89
CA PHE A 98 7.88 0.79 17.53
C PHE A 98 7.14 -0.50 17.91
N VAL A 99 6.04 -0.40 18.66
CA VAL A 99 5.25 -1.57 19.06
C VAL A 99 4.71 -2.33 17.86
N LEU A 100 4.21 -1.59 16.84
CA LEU A 100 3.68 -2.20 15.63
C LEU A 100 4.77 -2.97 14.87
N SER A 101 6.00 -2.44 14.83
CA SER A 101 7.13 -3.13 14.19
C SER A 101 7.48 -4.46 14.86
N GLU A 102 7.50 -4.50 16.19
CA GLU A 102 7.74 -5.73 16.95
C GLU A 102 6.60 -6.75 16.73
N GLN A 103 5.33 -6.31 16.77
CA GLN A 103 4.20 -7.18 16.49
C GLN A 103 4.25 -7.75 15.06
N PHE A 104 4.63 -6.95 14.07
CA PHE A 104 4.78 -7.45 12.70
C PHE A 104 5.96 -8.43 12.57
N HIS A 105 7.05 -8.19 13.29
CA HIS A 105 8.20 -9.10 13.35
C HIS A 105 7.82 -10.45 13.98
N GLU A 106 7.14 -10.43 15.12
CA GLU A 106 6.69 -11.63 15.83
C GLU A 106 5.69 -12.47 15.02
N ASN A 107 4.78 -11.82 14.29
CA ASN A 107 3.78 -12.50 13.48
C ASN A 107 4.35 -13.16 12.21
N GLY A 108 5.60 -12.87 11.82
CA GLY A 108 6.33 -13.58 10.76
C GLY A 108 5.78 -13.43 9.33
N VAL A 109 4.81 -12.54 9.12
CA VAL A 109 4.12 -12.33 7.82
C VAL A 109 5.01 -11.54 6.84
N MET A 110 5.95 -10.72 7.33
CA MET A 110 6.94 -9.99 6.55
C MET A 110 8.24 -9.76 7.34
N GLN A 111 9.40 -9.81 6.68
CA GLN A 111 10.68 -9.40 7.29
C GLN A 111 10.77 -7.88 7.32
N VAL A 112 10.15 -7.26 8.32
CA VAL A 112 10.33 -5.84 8.61
C VAL A 112 11.34 -5.74 9.74
N GLU A 113 12.55 -5.27 9.43
CA GLU A 113 13.52 -4.89 10.46
C GLU A 113 13.22 -3.46 10.92
N ASN A 114 13.22 -3.25 12.24
CA ASN A 114 13.05 -1.91 12.81
C ASN A 114 14.17 -0.98 12.27
N PRO A 115 13.83 0.18 11.67
CA PRO A 115 14.82 1.07 11.06
C PRO A 115 15.84 1.60 12.08
N VAL A 116 15.47 1.71 13.36
CA VAL A 116 16.42 2.05 14.45
C VAL A 116 17.41 0.90 14.66
N ALA A 117 16.94 -0.35 14.66
CA ALA A 117 17.82 -1.51 14.77
C ALA A 117 18.77 -1.65 13.57
N VAL A 118 18.30 -1.29 12.36
CA VAL A 118 19.14 -1.23 11.15
C VAL A 118 20.18 -0.11 11.26
N ALA A 119 19.80 1.07 11.77
CA ALA A 119 20.71 2.20 11.95
C ALA A 119 21.80 1.92 13.01
N ILE A 120 21.45 1.25 14.12
CA ILE A 120 22.41 0.78 15.14
C ILE A 120 23.38 -0.25 14.54
N ARG A 121 22.87 -1.18 13.72
CA ARG A 121 23.71 -2.19 13.04
C ARG A 121 24.62 -1.56 11.97
N GLY A 122 24.18 -0.46 11.36
CA GLY A 122 24.86 0.23 10.27
C GLY A 122 25.79 1.38 10.69
N ASP A 123 26.01 1.59 12.00
CA ASP A 123 26.87 2.66 12.55
C ASP A 123 26.51 4.08 12.07
N ARG A 124 25.21 4.33 11.80
CA ARG A 124 24.71 5.55 11.12
C ARG A 124 23.94 6.50 12.05
N LEU A 125 24.25 6.47 13.34
CA LEU A 125 23.58 7.33 14.33
C LEU A 125 24.24 8.70 14.51
N GLU A 126 25.40 8.95 13.89
CA GLU A 126 26.13 10.21 14.08
C GLU A 126 25.52 11.43 13.36
N ASP A 127 24.58 11.22 12.43
CA ASP A 127 24.04 12.24 11.51
C ASP A 127 22.54 12.57 11.69
N ILE A 128 21.91 12.21 12.82
CA ILE A 128 20.47 12.46 13.08
C ILE A 128 20.27 13.35 14.31
#